data_AF-A0A143Q789-F1
#
_entry.id   AF-A0A143Q789-F1
#
_cell.length_a   1.000
_cell.length_b   1.000
_cell.length_c   1.000
_cell.angle_alpha   90.00
_cell.angle_beta   90.00
_cell.angle_gamma   90.00
#
_symmetry.space_group_name_H-M   'P 1'
#
loop_
_entity.id
_entity.type
_entity.pdbx_description
1 polymer ?
#
loop_
_entity_poly.entity_id
_entity_poly.type
_entity_poly.pdbx_seq_one_letter_code
_entity_poly.pdbx_strand_id
1 'polypeptide(L)'
;MAHRKRETTTVPDKTCAVCGRRIEWRKKWERDWDSVKYCSDSCRTAARRAPEHDLEGEIGRLLDSRAWDSSICPSDVARAVAPDDWRPLMEPVRRAARRLVARGEVEITQGGSVVDPSTAKGPIRIRRPRS
;
A
#
# COMPACT_ATOMS: atom_id res chain seq x y z
N MET A 1 -37.68 6.82 16.86
CA MET A 1 -36.43 6.52 17.61
C MET A 1 -35.26 7.03 16.77
N ALA A 2 -34.73 8.22 17.08
CA ALA A 2 -33.65 8.82 16.30
C ALA A 2 -32.32 8.10 16.60
N HIS A 3 -31.68 7.53 15.57
CA HIS A 3 -30.32 7.03 15.66
C HIS A 3 -29.39 8.22 15.95
N ARG A 4 -29.00 8.36 17.22
CA ARG A 4 -28.03 9.35 17.69
C ARG A 4 -26.70 9.07 16.99
N LYS A 5 -26.35 9.90 16.00
CA LYS A 5 -25.10 9.85 15.24
C LYS A 5 -23.95 9.96 16.24
N ARG A 6 -23.16 8.88 16.41
CA ARG A 6 -21.99 8.90 17.30
C ARG A 6 -20.99 9.91 16.77
N GLU A 7 -20.69 10.88 17.60
CA GLU A 7 -19.62 11.85 17.42
C GLU A 7 -18.32 11.07 17.23
N THR A 8 -17.77 11.15 16.02
CA THR A 8 -16.62 10.35 15.61
C THR A 8 -15.39 11.12 16.04
N THR A 9 -14.76 10.72 17.15
CA THR A 9 -13.43 11.21 17.52
C THR A 9 -12.54 11.12 16.29
N THR A 10 -12.09 12.26 15.76
CA THR A 10 -11.26 12.33 14.56
C THR A 10 -9.85 11.88 14.91
N VAL A 11 -9.67 10.56 14.89
CA VAL A 11 -8.37 9.93 15.06
C VAL A 11 -7.56 10.15 13.78
N PRO A 12 -6.29 10.59 13.86
CA PRO A 12 -5.48 10.85 12.68
C PRO A 12 -5.29 9.56 11.87
N ASP A 13 -5.38 9.68 10.54
CA ASP A 13 -5.15 8.57 9.62
C ASP A 13 -3.72 8.03 9.79
N LYS A 14 -3.61 6.69 9.82
CA LYS A 14 -2.33 5.99 9.90
C LYS A 14 -2.22 4.96 8.80
N THR A 15 -1.00 4.72 8.35
CA THR A 15 -0.69 3.66 7.38
C THR A 15 0.05 2.52 8.05
N CYS A 16 -0.35 1.28 7.76
CA CYS A 16 0.34 0.10 8.24
C CYS A 16 1.74 0.01 7.63
N ALA A 17 2.78 -0.03 8.48
CA ALA A 17 4.18 -0.08 8.05
C ALA A 17 4.54 -1.35 7.24
N VAL A 18 3.71 -2.41 7.32
CA VAL A 18 3.94 -3.65 6.56
C VAL A 18 3.13 -3.69 5.27
N CYS A 19 1.82 -3.52 5.34
CA CYS A 19 0.97 -3.75 4.17
C CYS A 19 0.65 -2.48 3.40
N GLY A 20 0.94 -1.29 3.95
CA GLY A 20 0.63 0.01 3.34
C GLY A 20 -0.85 0.38 3.31
N ARG A 21 -1.75 -0.44 3.87
CA ARG A 21 -3.17 -0.07 3.98
C ARG A 21 -3.39 0.92 5.12
N ARG A 22 -4.47 1.70 5.03
CA ARG A 22 -4.96 2.51 6.14
C ARG A 22 -5.25 1.63 7.36
N ILE A 23 -4.83 2.09 8.53
CA ILE A 23 -5.17 1.48 9.82
C ILE A 23 -6.53 2.05 10.22
N GLU A 24 -7.54 1.20 10.25
CA GLU A 24 -8.85 1.56 10.79
C GLU A 24 -8.80 1.56 12.32
N TRP A 25 -9.27 2.64 12.94
CA TRP A 25 -9.34 2.73 14.40
C TRP A 25 -10.16 1.59 15.01
N ARG A 26 -9.72 1.12 16.17
CA ARG A 26 -10.41 0.09 16.97
C ARG A 26 -10.42 0.52 18.42
N LYS A 27 -11.52 0.29 19.13
CA LYS A 27 -11.65 0.65 20.55
C LYS A 27 -10.51 0.15 21.43
N LYS A 28 -9.96 -1.03 21.14
CA LYS A 28 -8.82 -1.59 21.89
C LYS A 28 -7.54 -0.73 21.83
N TRP A 29 -7.46 0.20 20.88
CA TRP A 29 -6.32 1.09 20.66
C TRP A 29 -6.53 2.51 21.19
N GLU A 30 -7.61 2.73 21.95
CA GLU A 30 -7.95 4.04 22.52
C GLU A 30 -6.82 4.63 23.37
N ARG A 31 -6.05 3.78 24.07
CA ARG A 31 -5.00 4.22 24.99
C ARG A 31 -3.61 4.36 24.35
N ASP A 32 -3.37 3.74 23.21
CA ASP A 32 -2.05 3.58 22.62
C ASP A 32 -2.02 3.83 21.10
N TRP A 33 -3.02 4.53 20.55
CA TRP A 33 -3.15 4.79 19.12
C TRP A 33 -1.85 5.33 18.50
N ASP A 34 -1.16 6.25 19.18
CA ASP A 34 0.08 6.85 18.70
C ASP A 34 1.20 5.82 18.46
N SER A 35 1.20 4.71 19.21
CA SER A 35 2.15 3.62 19.08
C SER A 35 1.74 2.54 18.07
N VAL A 36 0.50 2.57 17.55
CA VAL A 36 0.02 1.59 16.57
C VAL A 36 0.74 1.77 15.23
N LYS A 37 1.47 0.73 14.80
CA LYS A 37 2.22 0.68 13.53
C LYS A 37 1.65 -0.30 12.50
N TYR A 38 0.79 -1.23 12.92
CA TYR A 38 0.33 -2.36 12.12
C TYR A 38 -1.19 -2.54 12.19
N CYS A 39 -1.83 -2.85 11.06
CA CYS A 39 -3.30 -3.02 11.00
C CYS A 39 -3.80 -4.35 11.59
N SER A 40 -2.93 -5.34 11.78
CA SER A 40 -3.28 -6.68 12.23
C SER A 40 -2.08 -7.40 12.86
N ASP A 41 -2.36 -8.46 13.62
CA ASP A 41 -1.31 -9.33 14.18
C ASP A 41 -0.53 -10.06 13.08
N SER A 42 -1.17 -10.40 11.96
CA SER A 42 -0.47 -10.94 10.80
C SER A 42 0.57 -9.97 10.23
N CYS A 43 0.26 -8.67 10.18
CA CYS A 43 1.24 -7.64 9.79
C CYS A 43 2.34 -7.49 10.86
N ARG A 44 1.98 -7.53 12.14
CA ARG A 44 2.96 -7.49 13.25
C ARG A 44 3.96 -8.64 13.16
N THR A 45 3.50 -9.85 12.85
CA THR A 45 4.36 -11.03 12.68
C THR A 45 5.19 -10.93 11.41
N ALA A 46 4.59 -10.47 10.29
CA ALA A 46 5.31 -10.27 9.03
C ALA A 46 6.43 -9.23 9.17
N ALA A 47 6.25 -8.18 9.99
CA ALA A 47 7.28 -7.16 10.24
C ALA A 47 8.57 -7.73 10.85
N ARG A 48 8.51 -8.90 11.48
CA ARG A 48 9.68 -9.56 12.10
C ARG A 48 10.51 -10.35 11.11
N ARG A 49 10.02 -10.55 9.89
CA ARG A 49 10.73 -11.27 8.82
C ARG A 49 11.42 -10.25 7.92
N ALA A 50 12.65 -10.53 7.53
CA ALA A 50 13.31 -9.72 6.50
C ALA A 50 12.57 -9.92 5.16
N PRO A 51 12.29 -8.85 4.40
CA PRO A 51 11.79 -9.01 3.04
C PRO A 51 12.89 -9.64 2.18
N GLU A 52 12.53 -10.64 1.39
CA GLU A 52 13.47 -11.32 0.47
C GLU A 52 13.90 -10.40 -0.69
N HIS A 53 13.08 -9.40 -1.03
CA HIS A 53 13.31 -8.50 -2.17
C HIS A 53 13.00 -7.04 -1.83
N ASP A 54 13.78 -6.11 -2.39
CA ASP A 54 13.49 -4.67 -2.37
C ASP A 54 12.50 -4.28 -3.47
N LEU A 55 11.21 -4.51 -3.19
CA LEU A 55 10.13 -4.22 -4.13
C LEU A 55 9.85 -2.72 -4.28
N GLU A 56 10.21 -1.88 -3.31
CA GLU A 56 10.02 -0.43 -3.43
C GLU A 56 11.06 0.18 -4.36
N GLY A 57 12.33 -0.20 -4.18
CA GLY A 57 13.41 0.17 -5.09
C GLY A 57 13.13 -0.26 -6.53
N GLU A 58 12.62 -1.49 -6.73
CA GLU A 58 12.29 -1.97 -8.06
C GLU A 58 11.13 -1.21 -8.72
N ILE A 59 10.10 -0.82 -7.95
CA ILE A 59 9.03 0.06 -8.47
C ILE A 59 9.63 1.38 -8.96
N GLY A 60 10.51 2.00 -8.16
CA GLY A 60 11.21 3.23 -8.53
C GLY A 60 12.01 3.06 -9.82
N ARG A 61 12.88 2.04 -9.87
CA ARG A 61 13.73 1.73 -11.03
C ARG A 61 12.93 1.55 -12.31
N LEU A 62 11.83 0.79 -12.26
CA LEU A 62 10.99 0.57 -13.44
C LEU A 62 10.27 1.84 -13.90
N LEU A 63 9.80 2.68 -12.97
CA LEU A 63 9.21 3.97 -13.34
C LEU A 63 10.24 4.91 -13.95
N ASP A 64 11.47 4.94 -13.42
CA ASP A 64 12.55 5.80 -13.91
C ASP A 64 13.07 5.38 -15.29
N SER A 65 12.95 4.08 -15.61
CA SER A 65 13.34 3.54 -16.93
C SER A 65 12.34 3.80 -18.05
N ARG A 66 11.18 4.41 -17.77
CA ARG A 66 10.09 4.63 -18.74
C ARG A 66 9.81 6.12 -18.93
N ALA A 67 8.96 6.45 -19.90
CA ALA A 67 8.45 7.82 -20.06
C ALA A 67 7.77 8.31 -18.77
N TRP A 68 7.90 9.61 -18.47
CA TRP A 68 7.47 10.21 -17.20
C TRP A 68 5.97 10.04 -16.91
N ASP A 69 5.14 9.97 -17.94
CA ASP A 69 3.68 9.83 -17.86
C ASP A 69 3.21 8.37 -17.86
N SER A 70 4.16 7.44 -18.03
CA SER A 70 3.89 6.02 -18.15
C SER A 70 3.46 5.41 -16.82
N SER A 71 3.02 4.17 -16.90
CA SER A 71 2.68 3.37 -15.73
C SER A 71 3.26 1.97 -15.86
N ILE A 72 3.40 1.31 -14.73
CA ILE A 72 3.70 -0.11 -14.62
C ILE A 72 2.52 -0.84 -13.98
N CYS A 73 2.49 -2.17 -14.06
CA CYS A 73 1.57 -2.98 -13.27
C CYS A 73 2.32 -3.87 -12.27
N PRO A 74 1.64 -4.47 -11.27
CA PRO A 74 2.31 -5.31 -10.28
C PRO A 74 3.10 -6.47 -10.89
N SER A 75 2.64 -7.04 -12.01
CA SER A 75 3.37 -8.11 -12.68
C SER A 75 4.64 -7.65 -13.39
N ASP A 76 4.74 -6.38 -13.79
CA ASP A 76 6.00 -5.84 -14.34
C ASP A 76 7.10 -5.92 -13.27
N VAL A 77 6.79 -5.45 -12.06
CA VAL A 77 7.70 -5.46 -10.90
C VAL A 77 8.05 -6.89 -10.49
N ALA A 78 7.04 -7.74 -10.32
CA ALA A 78 7.27 -9.10 -9.85
C ALA A 78 8.11 -9.92 -10.83
N ARG A 79 7.90 -9.77 -12.14
CA ARG A 79 8.69 -10.47 -13.17
C ARG A 79 10.12 -9.95 -13.26
N ALA A 80 10.35 -8.68 -12.97
CA ALA A 80 11.70 -8.12 -12.93
C ALA A 80 12.52 -8.68 -11.75
N VAL A 81 11.87 -9.04 -10.64
CA VAL A 81 12.52 -9.57 -9.44
C VAL A 81 12.65 -11.09 -9.45
N ALA A 82 11.59 -11.80 -9.84
CA ALA A 82 11.53 -13.26 -9.83
C ALA A 82 10.90 -13.77 -11.13
N PRO A 83 11.63 -13.79 -12.25
CA PRO A 83 11.06 -14.10 -13.57
C PRO A 83 10.37 -15.48 -13.61
N ASP A 84 10.92 -16.47 -12.90
CA ASP A 84 10.42 -17.85 -12.89
C ASP A 84 9.31 -18.10 -11.84
N ASP A 85 9.23 -17.27 -10.78
CA ASP A 85 8.23 -17.42 -9.70
C ASP A 85 7.65 -16.08 -9.23
N TRP A 86 7.14 -15.30 -10.18
CA TRP A 86 6.65 -13.94 -9.92
C TRP A 86 5.25 -13.91 -9.25
N ARG A 87 4.45 -14.97 -9.37
CA ARG A 87 3.04 -14.95 -8.93
C ARG A 87 2.89 -14.74 -7.41
N PRO A 88 3.68 -15.40 -6.54
CA PRO A 88 3.66 -15.14 -5.10
C PRO A 88 3.98 -13.69 -4.72
N LEU A 89 4.72 -12.96 -5.56
CA LEU A 89 5.09 -11.56 -5.32
C LEU A 89 3.96 -10.55 -5.60
N MET A 90 2.80 -10.97 -6.13
CA MET A 90 1.70 -10.04 -6.42
C MET A 90 1.24 -9.21 -5.22
N GLU A 91 0.91 -9.85 -4.10
CA GLU A 91 0.50 -9.13 -2.90
C GLU A 91 1.67 -8.38 -2.24
N PRO A 92 2.90 -8.93 -2.14
CA PRO A 92 4.09 -8.17 -1.75
C PRO A 92 4.31 -6.88 -2.55
N VAL A 93 4.20 -6.94 -3.89
CA VAL A 93 4.35 -5.75 -4.76
C VAL A 93 3.24 -4.74 -4.47
N ARG A 94 1.99 -5.20 -4.32
CA ARG A 94 0.90 -4.31 -3.90
C ARG A 94 1.23 -3.63 -2.57
N ARG A 95 1.71 -4.37 -1.56
CA ARG A 95 2.09 -3.78 -0.26
C ARG A 95 3.16 -2.71 -0.41
N ALA A 96 4.20 -2.96 -1.22
CA ALA A 96 5.24 -1.98 -1.52
C ALA A 96 4.66 -0.72 -2.18
N ALA A 97 3.85 -0.90 -3.23
CA ALA A 97 3.19 0.21 -3.92
C ALA A 97 2.32 1.05 -2.96
N ARG A 98 1.57 0.41 -2.04
CA ARG A 98 0.76 1.14 -1.06
C ARG A 98 1.61 1.96 -0.09
N ARG A 99 2.77 1.46 0.33
CA ARG A 99 3.69 2.23 1.19
C ARG A 99 4.27 3.43 0.44
N LEU A 100 4.60 3.28 -0.84
CA LEU A 100 5.03 4.40 -1.70
C LEU A 100 3.90 5.43 -1.88
N VAL A 101 2.66 5.02 -2.09
CA VAL A 101 1.50 5.93 -2.14
C VAL A 101 1.37 6.71 -0.83
N ALA A 102 1.50 6.03 0.32
CA ALA A 102 1.42 6.69 1.62
C ALA A 102 2.52 7.73 1.86
N ARG A 103 3.64 7.65 1.13
CA ARG A 103 4.72 8.65 1.14
C ARG A 103 4.60 9.68 0.00
N GLY A 104 3.57 9.58 -0.83
CA GLY A 104 3.34 10.49 -1.97
C GLY A 104 4.28 10.27 -3.15
N GLU A 105 5.01 9.15 -3.21
CA GLU A 105 6.03 8.90 -4.25
C GLU A 105 5.46 8.32 -5.55
N VAL A 106 4.29 7.68 -5.46
CA VAL A 106 3.56 7.07 -6.58
C VAL A 106 2.05 7.22 -6.38
N GLU A 107 1.30 7.06 -7.45
CA GLU A 107 -0.15 6.89 -7.45
C GLU A 107 -0.53 5.49 -7.92
N ILE A 108 -1.60 4.94 -7.35
CA ILE A 108 -2.26 3.75 -7.86
C ILE A 108 -3.53 4.14 -8.62
N THR A 109 -3.68 3.65 -9.85
CA THR A 109 -4.85 3.94 -10.69
C THR A 109 -5.57 2.68 -11.19
N GLN A 110 -6.86 2.82 -11.46
CA GLN A 110 -7.70 1.84 -12.17
C GLN A 110 -8.56 2.58 -13.20
N GLY A 111 -8.59 2.10 -14.44
CA GLY A 111 -9.30 2.80 -15.52
C GLY A 111 -8.81 4.23 -15.77
N GLY A 112 -7.55 4.54 -15.42
CA GLY A 112 -6.94 5.87 -15.54
C GLY A 112 -7.13 6.80 -14.34
N SER A 113 -8.07 6.49 -13.44
CA SER A 113 -8.37 7.28 -12.24
C SER A 113 -7.58 6.82 -11.03
N VAL A 114 -7.13 7.77 -10.19
CA VAL A 114 -6.51 7.47 -8.89
C VAL A 114 -7.56 6.82 -7.98
N VAL A 115 -7.18 5.72 -7.31
CA VAL A 115 -8.07 4.95 -6.42
C VAL A 115 -7.46 4.80 -5.03
N ASP A 116 -8.29 4.52 -4.02
CA ASP A 116 -7.80 4.16 -2.70
C ASP A 116 -7.03 2.83 -2.75
N PRO A 117 -5.73 2.83 -2.46
CA PRO A 117 -4.92 1.61 -2.47
C PRO A 117 -5.39 0.54 -1.47
N SER A 118 -6.03 0.94 -0.37
CA SER A 118 -6.45 0.04 0.70
C SER A 118 -7.59 -0.89 0.28
N THR A 119 -8.44 -0.41 -0.65
CA THR A 119 -9.67 -1.07 -1.07
C THR A 119 -9.67 -1.52 -2.54
N ALA A 120 -8.75 -1.03 -3.36
CA ALA A 120 -8.62 -1.41 -4.77
C ALA A 120 -8.51 -2.93 -4.98
N LYS A 121 -9.36 -3.48 -5.86
CA LYS A 121 -9.43 -4.90 -6.23
C LYS A 121 -9.16 -5.06 -7.72
N GLY A 122 -8.56 -6.19 -8.11
CA GLY A 122 -8.29 -6.47 -9.53
C GLY A 122 -7.11 -5.67 -10.09
N PRO A 123 -6.97 -5.58 -11.42
CA PRO A 123 -5.83 -4.94 -12.08
C PRO A 123 -5.64 -3.50 -11.65
N ILE A 124 -4.42 -3.13 -11.30
CA ILE A 124 -4.02 -1.76 -10.94
C ILE A 124 -2.83 -1.34 -11.78
N ARG A 125 -2.67 -0.03 -11.95
CA ARG A 125 -1.47 0.59 -12.50
C ARG A 125 -0.79 1.42 -11.41
N ILE A 126 0.53 1.51 -11.48
CA ILE A 126 1.37 2.30 -10.59
C ILE A 126 2.08 3.33 -11.47
N ARG A 127 2.06 4.60 -11.10
CA ARG A 127 2.72 5.69 -11.85
C ARG A 127 3.30 6.74 -10.91
N ARG A 128 4.17 7.61 -11.42
CA ARG A 128 4.57 8.82 -10.71
C ARG A 128 3.36 9.77 -10.55
N PRO A 129 3.28 10.56 -9.46
CA PRO A 129 2.25 11.58 -9.32
C PRO A 129 2.31 12.58 -10.49
N ARG A 130 1.14 13.01 -10.96
CA ARG A 130 1.06 14.03 -12.01
C ARG A 130 0.86 15.39 -11.33
N SER A 131 1.83 16.30 -11.50
CA SER A 131 1.72 17.71 -11.11
C SER A 131 0.78 18.46 -12.03
#